data_AF-A0A0F2R0H5-F1
#
_entry.id   AF-A0A0F2R0H5-F1
#
_cell.length_a   1.000
_cell.length_b   1.000
_cell.length_c   1.000
_cell.angle_alpha   90.00
_cell.angle_beta   90.00
_cell.angle_gamma   90.00
#
_symmetry.space_group_name_H-M   'P 1'
#
loop_
_entity.id
_entity.type
_entity.pdbx_description
1 polymer ?
#
loop_
_entity_poly.entity_id
_entity_poly.type
_entity_poly.pdbx_seq_one_letter_code
_entity_poly.pdbx_strand_id
1 'polypeptide(L)'
;MTSKKHRMIVYGVALQLLLVAIVCYAAFPVKPPEEPLRLMYQTNAGKVLFDHQMHATTKGYALACADCHHPHYDAELEPMSCSMCHPPRPEGIKTPESCLDCHDDISEIENTEIMKRSDAFHSQCIGCHDQYGQGPPSGPEGCGQCHVL
;
A
#
# COMPACT_ATOMS: atom_id res chain seq x y z
N MET A 1 39.41 35.81 19.41
CA MET A 1 40.00 34.47 19.20
C MET A 1 39.69 33.61 20.42
N THR A 2 38.90 32.56 20.29
CA THR A 2 38.54 31.69 21.43
C THR A 2 39.76 30.90 21.91
N SER A 3 40.07 30.98 23.20
CA SER A 3 41.18 30.23 23.82
C SER A 3 41.07 28.71 23.56
N LYS A 4 42.21 28.02 23.41
CA LYS A 4 42.28 26.56 23.20
C LYS A 4 41.41 25.77 24.20
N LYS A 5 41.33 26.25 25.45
CA LYS A 5 40.48 25.66 26.50
C LYS A 5 38.98 25.80 26.20
N HIS A 6 38.55 26.94 25.66
CA HIS A 6 37.15 27.13 25.25
C HIS A 6 36.78 26.20 24.10
N ARG A 7 37.68 26.00 23.12
CA ARG A 7 37.44 25.07 22.01
C ARG A 7 37.27 23.62 22.49
N MET A 8 38.08 23.18 23.45
CA MET A 8 37.97 21.83 24.03
C MET A 8 36.65 21.63 24.80
N ILE A 9 36.20 22.64 25.55
CA ILE A 9 34.90 22.60 26.25
C ILE A 9 33.75 22.50 25.23
N VAL A 10 33.79 23.30 24.16
CA VAL A 10 32.77 23.27 23.10
C VAL A 10 32.71 21.89 22.43
N TYR A 11 33.86 21.28 22.10
CA TYR A 11 33.88 19.94 21.53
C TYR A 11 33.35 18.88 22.50
N GLY A 12 33.66 18.98 23.79
CA GLY A 12 33.13 18.07 24.81
C GLY A 12 31.61 18.15 24.94
N VAL A 13 31.06 19.37 24.98
CA VAL A 13 29.60 19.59 25.02
C VAL A 13 28.93 19.09 23.74
N ALA A 14 29.52 19.35 22.57
CA ALA A 14 28.99 18.87 21.30
C ALA A 14 28.97 17.34 21.22
N LEU A 15 30.03 16.68 21.69
CA LEU A 15 30.08 15.21 21.77
C LEU A 15 28.98 14.67 22.70
N GLN A 16 28.78 15.31 23.86
CA GLN A 16 27.74 14.89 24.80
C GLN A 16 26.34 15.03 24.19
N LEU A 17 26.05 16.16 23.53
CA LEU A 17 24.76 16.37 22.86
C LEU A 17 24.52 15.37 21.74
N LEU A 18 25.57 15.05 20.96
CA LEU A 18 25.49 14.02 19.92
C LEU A 18 25.19 12.65 20.51
N LEU A 19 25.86 12.26 21.59
CA LEU A 19 25.60 10.99 22.28
C LEU A 19 24.17 10.92 22.81
N VAL A 20 23.66 11.99 23.41
CA VAL A 20 22.25 12.07 23.87
C VAL A 20 21.29 11.93 22.69
N ALA A 21 21.54 12.61 21.58
CA ALA A 21 20.69 12.51 20.38
C ALA A 21 20.65 11.08 19.82
N ILE A 22 21.80 10.39 19.75
CA ILE A 22 21.89 9.00 19.30
C ILE A 22 21.08 8.08 20.24
N VAL A 23 21.23 8.25 21.55
CA VAL A 23 20.49 7.45 22.54
C VAL A 23 18.99 7.71 22.43
N CYS A 24 18.55 8.96 22.34
CA CYS A 24 17.14 9.29 22.16
C CYS A 24 16.56 8.70 20.87
N TYR A 25 17.30 8.75 19.76
CA TYR A 25 16.88 8.17 18.49
C TYR A 25 16.76 6.64 18.56
N ALA A 26 17.71 5.96 19.20
CA ALA A 26 17.75 4.51 19.27
C ALA A 26 16.81 3.90 20.33
N ALA A 27 16.61 4.59 21.46
CA ALA A 27 15.81 4.08 22.58
C ALA A 27 14.31 4.33 22.42
N PHE A 28 13.90 5.35 21.64
CA PHE A 28 12.51 5.72 21.45
C PHE A 28 12.13 5.77 19.95
N PRO A 29 12.23 4.64 19.22
CA PRO A 29 11.72 4.60 17.86
C PRO A 29 10.21 4.85 17.88
N VAL A 30 9.75 5.80 17.07
CA VAL A 30 8.31 5.99 16.85
C VAL A 30 7.78 4.70 16.22
N LYS A 31 6.81 4.07 16.87
CA LYS A 31 6.17 2.88 16.32
C LYS A 31 5.56 3.27 14.97
N PRO A 32 5.81 2.50 13.90
CA PRO A 32 5.09 2.71 12.65
C PRO A 32 3.58 2.60 12.93
N PRO A 33 2.75 3.39 12.24
CA PRO A 33 1.31 3.28 12.36
C PRO A 33 0.86 1.86 12.00
N GLU A 34 -0.20 1.38 12.66
CA GLU A 34 -0.76 0.04 12.41
C GLU A 34 -1.27 -0.11 10.97
N GLU A 35 -1.72 1.00 10.37
CA GLU A 35 -2.16 1.05 8.98
C GLU A 35 -1.06 1.62 8.07
N PRO A 36 -0.78 0.98 6.92
CA PRO A 36 0.22 1.46 5.99
C PRO A 36 -0.27 2.75 5.33
N LEU A 37 0.24 3.89 5.77
CA LEU A 37 -0.12 5.21 5.23
C LEU A 37 0.03 5.29 3.71
N ARG A 38 1.07 4.65 3.16
CA ARG A 38 1.40 4.62 1.73
C ARG A 38 1.93 3.27 1.30
N LEU A 39 1.45 2.76 0.16
CA LEU A 39 1.87 1.53 -0.48
C LEU A 39 2.47 1.80 -1.85
N MET A 40 3.54 1.07 -2.20
CA MET A 40 4.16 1.14 -3.52
C MET A 40 3.96 -0.17 -4.26
N TYR A 41 3.04 -0.21 -5.21
CA TYR A 41 2.84 -1.38 -6.05
C TYR A 41 3.95 -1.46 -7.10
N GLN A 42 4.60 -2.63 -7.16
CA GLN A 42 5.57 -2.95 -8.20
C GLN A 42 4.82 -3.52 -9.40
N THR A 43 4.92 -2.86 -10.55
CA THR A 43 4.27 -3.31 -11.79
C THR A 43 5.24 -3.21 -12.97
N ASN A 44 4.91 -3.89 -14.06
CA ASN A 44 5.73 -3.87 -15.28
C ASN A 44 5.63 -2.55 -16.06
N ALA A 45 4.65 -1.70 -15.75
CA ALA A 45 4.38 -0.44 -16.46
C ALA A 45 4.90 0.80 -15.69
N GLY A 46 5.67 0.60 -14.63
CA GLY A 46 6.09 1.64 -13.69
C GLY A 46 5.47 1.43 -12.31
N LYS A 47 6.05 2.07 -11.28
CA LYS A 47 5.56 1.90 -9.91
C LYS A 47 4.30 2.72 -9.66
N VAL A 48 3.38 2.22 -8.84
CA VAL A 48 2.16 2.96 -8.47
C VAL A 48 2.19 3.22 -6.98
N LEU A 49 2.22 4.50 -6.61
CA LEU A 49 2.10 4.93 -5.21
C LEU A 49 0.62 5.08 -4.87
N PHE A 50 0.16 4.31 -3.89
CA PHE A 50 -1.16 4.43 -3.30
C PHE A 50 -1.06 4.99 -1.89
N ASP A 51 -1.96 5.89 -1.51
CA ASP A 51 -1.98 6.53 -0.20
C ASP A 51 -3.27 6.15 0.53
N HIS A 52 -3.21 5.18 1.45
CA HIS A 52 -4.38 4.76 2.23
C HIS A 52 -4.93 5.90 3.08
N GLN A 53 -4.07 6.79 3.59
CA GLN A 53 -4.52 7.91 4.41
C GLN A 53 -5.41 8.87 3.59
N MET A 54 -5.03 9.16 2.35
CA MET A 54 -5.83 9.98 1.44
C MET A 54 -7.17 9.33 1.11
N HIS A 55 -7.22 8.00 0.98
CA HIS A 55 -8.46 7.32 0.55
C HIS A 55 -9.39 7.00 1.72
N ALA A 56 -8.88 6.53 2.86
CA ALA A 56 -9.70 6.00 3.96
C ALA A 56 -10.02 7.02 5.07
N THR A 57 -9.24 8.10 5.22
CA THR A 57 -9.44 9.03 6.34
C THR A 57 -10.35 10.20 5.99
N THR A 58 -10.97 10.77 7.03
CA THR A 58 -11.80 11.99 6.93
C THR A 58 -11.04 13.24 6.49
N LYS A 59 -9.69 13.18 6.47
CA LYS A 59 -8.84 14.26 5.94
C LYS A 59 -8.67 14.20 4.42
N GLY A 60 -9.02 13.07 3.81
CA GLY A 60 -8.98 12.86 2.36
C GLY A 60 -10.40 12.58 1.82
N TYR A 61 -10.58 11.46 1.12
CA TYR A 61 -11.84 11.07 0.48
C TYR A 61 -12.84 10.36 1.41
N ALA A 62 -12.39 9.92 2.58
CA ALA A 62 -13.23 9.26 3.59
C ALA A 62 -14.00 8.03 3.07
N LEU A 63 -13.38 7.25 2.18
CA LEU A 63 -13.93 5.98 1.68
C LEU A 63 -13.97 4.94 2.81
N ALA A 64 -15.01 4.11 2.80
CA ALA A 64 -15.07 2.98 3.70
C ALA A 64 -14.06 1.91 3.29
N CYS A 65 -13.54 1.15 4.26
CA CYS A 65 -12.59 0.07 3.98
C CYS A 65 -13.17 -0.94 2.99
N ALA A 66 -14.49 -1.20 3.09
CA ALA A 66 -15.23 -2.13 2.25
C ALA A 66 -15.44 -1.64 0.81
N ASP A 67 -15.23 -0.34 0.53
CA ASP A 67 -15.30 0.20 -0.84
C ASP A 67 -14.15 -0.35 -1.70
N CYS A 68 -13.02 -0.66 -1.05
CA CYS A 68 -11.86 -1.30 -1.67
C CYS A 68 -11.77 -2.79 -1.33
N HIS A 69 -11.86 -3.12 -0.04
CA HIS A 69 -11.78 -4.48 0.52
C HIS A 69 -13.18 -5.05 0.73
N HIS A 70 -13.82 -5.45 -0.37
CA HIS A 70 -15.16 -6.02 -0.32
C HIS A 70 -15.19 -7.32 0.51
N PRO A 71 -16.22 -7.49 1.37
CA PRO A 71 -16.36 -8.69 2.18
C PRO A 71 -16.61 -9.91 1.29
N HIS A 72 -16.06 -11.05 1.70
CA HIS A 72 -16.31 -12.34 1.08
C HIS A 72 -16.88 -13.27 2.13
N TYR A 73 -18.08 -13.82 1.89
CA TYR A 73 -18.88 -14.54 2.88
C TYR A 73 -19.31 -13.64 4.05
N ASP A 74 -20.48 -13.88 4.63
CA ASP A 74 -21.16 -13.05 5.65
C ASP A 74 -20.38 -12.82 6.99
N ALA A 75 -19.07 -13.05 7.01
CA ALA A 75 -18.18 -12.76 8.13
C ALA A 75 -17.45 -11.43 7.93
N GLU A 76 -17.30 -10.70 9.05
CA GLU A 76 -16.39 -9.55 9.21
C GLU A 76 -14.94 -10.00 9.00
N LEU A 77 -14.55 -10.22 7.75
CA LEU A 77 -13.19 -10.61 7.41
C LEU A 77 -12.27 -9.40 7.42
N GLU A 78 -11.09 -9.60 8.02
CA GLU A 78 -9.97 -8.70 7.88
C GLU A 78 -9.67 -8.47 6.38
N PRO A 79 -9.32 -7.25 5.97
CA PRO A 79 -9.07 -6.92 4.58
C PRO A 79 -7.99 -7.84 3.99
N MET A 80 -8.41 -8.74 3.10
CA MET A 80 -7.52 -9.66 2.41
C MET A 80 -6.90 -9.02 1.16
N SER A 81 -5.73 -9.54 0.76
CA SER A 81 -5.08 -9.04 -0.45
C SER A 81 -5.81 -9.51 -1.70
N CYS A 82 -5.97 -8.62 -2.69
CA CYS A 82 -6.60 -8.96 -3.98
C CYS A 82 -5.89 -10.14 -4.66
N SER A 83 -4.59 -10.34 -4.40
CA SER A 83 -3.79 -11.43 -5.00
C SER A 83 -4.20 -12.82 -4.53
N MET A 84 -4.88 -12.95 -3.39
CA MET A 84 -5.38 -14.25 -2.92
C MET A 84 -6.40 -14.82 -3.90
N CYS A 85 -7.33 -13.97 -4.35
CA CYS A 85 -8.38 -14.33 -5.30
C CYS A 85 -8.07 -13.95 -6.74
N HIS A 86 -7.16 -13.01 -7.01
CA HIS A 86 -6.73 -12.60 -8.35
C HIS A 86 -5.21 -12.86 -8.57
N PRO A 87 -4.69 -14.08 -8.36
CA PRO A 87 -3.27 -14.33 -8.53
C PRO A 87 -2.83 -14.19 -10.00
N PRO A 88 -1.54 -13.91 -10.26
CA PRO A 88 -0.97 -14.03 -11.59
C PRO A 88 -1.22 -15.43 -12.14
N ARG A 89 -1.76 -15.53 -13.36
CA ARG A 89 -2.12 -16.80 -13.98
C ARG A 89 -1.12 -17.15 -15.08
N PRO A 90 -0.40 -18.28 -14.97
CA PRO A 90 0.33 -18.85 -16.10
C PRO A 90 -0.67 -19.29 -17.17
N GLU A 91 -0.29 -19.16 -18.45
CA GLU A 91 -1.14 -19.58 -19.56
C GLU A 91 -1.52 -21.07 -19.43
N GLY A 92 -2.82 -21.36 -19.54
CA GLY A 92 -3.35 -22.73 -19.48
C GLY A 92 -3.81 -23.22 -18.11
N ILE A 93 -3.55 -22.50 -17.02
CA ILE A 93 -4.04 -22.88 -15.67
C ILE A 93 -5.40 -22.22 -15.42
N LYS A 94 -6.45 -23.02 -15.24
CA LYS A 94 -7.83 -22.53 -15.00
C LYS A 94 -8.11 -22.19 -13.54
N THR A 95 -7.47 -22.87 -12.60
CA THR A 95 -7.67 -22.74 -11.16
C THR A 95 -6.33 -22.60 -10.45
N PRO A 96 -6.08 -21.44 -9.81
CA PRO A 96 -4.93 -21.27 -8.93
C PRO A 96 -5.02 -22.17 -7.69
N GLU A 97 -3.88 -22.61 -7.18
CA GLU A 97 -3.81 -23.38 -5.93
C GLU A 97 -4.27 -22.58 -4.71
N SER A 98 -4.15 -21.23 -4.75
CA SER A 98 -4.62 -20.34 -3.68
C SER A 98 -6.13 -20.40 -3.44
N CYS A 99 -6.91 -20.94 -4.37
CA CYS A 99 -8.33 -21.17 -4.15
C CYS A 99 -8.57 -22.25 -3.09
N LEU A 100 -7.67 -23.23 -2.97
CA LEU A 100 -7.77 -24.32 -1.99
C LEU A 100 -7.49 -23.88 -0.54
N ASP A 101 -7.00 -22.66 -0.35
CA ASP A 101 -6.82 -22.09 0.99
C ASP A 101 -8.17 -21.84 1.69
N CYS A 102 -9.26 -21.74 0.94
CA CYS A 102 -10.62 -21.52 1.44
C CYS A 102 -11.67 -22.47 0.85
N HIS A 103 -11.41 -23.05 -0.33
CA HIS A 103 -12.31 -24.01 -0.97
C HIS A 103 -11.75 -25.43 -0.82
N ASP A 104 -12.46 -26.29 -0.10
CA ASP A 104 -12.01 -27.66 0.18
C ASP A 104 -11.99 -28.56 -1.07
N ASP A 105 -12.76 -28.20 -2.10
CA ASP A 105 -12.80 -28.91 -3.38
C ASP A 105 -12.87 -27.94 -4.58
N ILE A 106 -11.97 -28.14 -5.54
CA ILE A 106 -11.95 -27.42 -6.82
C ILE A 106 -13.24 -27.66 -7.62
N SER A 107 -13.88 -28.82 -7.45
CA SER A 107 -15.11 -29.18 -8.16
C SER A 107 -16.30 -28.31 -7.74
N GLU A 108 -16.25 -27.69 -6.55
CA GLU A 108 -17.27 -26.80 -6.01
C GLU A 108 -17.06 -25.33 -6.38
N ILE A 109 -15.93 -25.00 -7.02
CA ILE A 109 -15.63 -23.64 -7.46
C ILE A 109 -16.34 -23.36 -8.78
N GLU A 110 -17.54 -22.78 -8.69
CA GLU A 110 -18.26 -22.27 -9.85
C GLU A 110 -17.56 -21.00 -10.39
N ASN A 111 -17.25 -20.99 -11.70
CA ASN A 111 -16.58 -19.89 -12.41
C ASN A 111 -15.15 -19.57 -11.95
N THR A 112 -14.20 -20.33 -12.48
CA THR A 112 -12.77 -20.15 -12.24
C THR A 112 -12.16 -19.03 -13.11
N GLU A 113 -12.98 -18.32 -13.88
CA GLU A 113 -12.64 -17.15 -14.68
C GLU A 113 -12.77 -15.88 -13.85
N ILE A 114 -11.78 -15.69 -12.99
CA ILE A 114 -11.54 -14.47 -12.23
C ILE A 114 -10.75 -13.47 -13.10
N MET A 115 -11.13 -12.19 -13.04
CA MET A 115 -10.38 -11.13 -13.74
C MET A 115 -8.92 -11.06 -13.25
N LYS A 116 -8.01 -10.53 -14.07
CA LYS A 116 -6.63 -10.33 -13.62
C LYS A 116 -6.59 -9.25 -12.55
N ARG A 117 -5.66 -9.37 -11.59
CA ARG A 117 -5.46 -8.35 -10.55
C ARG A 117 -5.16 -6.96 -11.11
N SER A 118 -4.41 -6.86 -12.21
CA SER A 118 -4.19 -5.58 -12.89
C SER A 118 -5.50 -4.95 -13.34
N ASP A 119 -6.39 -5.77 -13.89
CA ASP A 119 -7.66 -5.31 -14.44
C ASP A 119 -8.63 -4.94 -13.32
N ALA A 120 -8.57 -5.64 -12.18
CA ALA A 120 -9.32 -5.29 -10.98
C ALA A 120 -8.92 -3.91 -10.45
N PHE A 121 -7.61 -3.63 -10.37
CA PHE A 121 -7.15 -2.29 -9.98
C PHE A 121 -7.51 -1.22 -11.00
N HIS A 122 -7.37 -1.48 -12.30
CA HIS A 122 -7.81 -0.51 -13.30
C HIS A 122 -9.31 -0.26 -13.21
N SER A 123 -10.14 -1.29 -13.02
CA SER A 123 -11.59 -1.13 -12.85
C SER A 123 -11.93 -0.29 -11.62
N GLN A 124 -11.31 -0.58 -10.47
CA GLN A 124 -11.64 0.06 -9.20
C GLN A 124 -11.07 1.47 -9.09
N CYS A 125 -9.76 1.64 -9.29
CA CYS A 125 -9.08 2.93 -9.13
C CYS A 125 -9.59 3.94 -10.17
N ILE A 126 -9.64 3.53 -11.44
CA ILE A 126 -10.08 4.41 -12.53
C ILE A 126 -11.59 4.66 -12.42
N GLY A 127 -12.36 3.63 -12.08
CA GLY A 127 -13.82 3.75 -11.94
C GLY A 127 -14.22 4.85 -10.96
N CYS A 128 -13.69 4.85 -9.74
CA CYS A 128 -13.99 5.91 -8.78
C CYS A 128 -13.45 7.28 -9.25
N HIS A 129 -12.22 7.35 -9.76
CA HIS A 129 -11.66 8.63 -10.21
C HIS A 129 -12.47 9.27 -11.34
N ASP A 130 -12.97 8.47 -12.28
CA ASP A 130 -13.81 8.94 -13.38
C ASP A 130 -15.21 9.32 -12.90
N GLN A 131 -15.82 8.47 -12.06
CA GLN A 131 -17.18 8.71 -11.54
C GLN A 131 -17.26 10.00 -10.74
N TYR A 132 -16.26 10.28 -9.91
CA TYR A 132 -16.22 11.47 -9.06
C TYR A 132 -15.46 12.64 -9.70
N GLY A 133 -14.75 12.41 -10.82
CA GLY A 133 -13.90 13.41 -11.46
C GLY A 133 -12.75 13.89 -10.56
N GLN A 134 -12.27 13.03 -9.66
CA GLN A 134 -11.23 13.33 -8.67
C GLN A 134 -10.06 12.35 -8.83
N GLY A 135 -8.83 12.87 -8.77
CA GLY A 135 -7.63 12.06 -8.94
C GLY A 135 -7.12 12.01 -10.40
N PRO A 136 -6.13 11.15 -10.68
CA PRO A 136 -5.60 10.95 -12.02
C PRO A 136 -6.68 10.61 -13.05
N PRO A 137 -6.68 11.27 -14.23
CA PRO A 137 -7.65 11.00 -15.29
C PRO A 137 -7.41 9.63 -15.90
N SER A 138 -8.50 9.00 -16.31
CA SER A 138 -8.46 7.80 -17.16
C SER A 138 -8.01 8.10 -18.58
N GLY A 139 -7.74 7.03 -19.32
CA GLY A 139 -7.42 7.10 -20.74
C GLY A 139 -5.94 6.85 -21.06
N PRO A 140 -5.61 6.68 -22.36
CA PRO A 140 -4.28 6.28 -22.81
C PRO A 140 -3.20 7.33 -22.50
N GLU A 141 -3.57 8.61 -22.40
CA GLU A 141 -2.70 9.69 -21.95
C GLU A 141 -2.54 9.78 -20.42
N GLY A 142 -3.40 9.11 -19.66
CA GLY A 142 -3.44 9.15 -18.19
C GLY A 142 -2.50 8.16 -17.50
N CYS A 143 -1.95 7.18 -18.22
CA CYS A 143 -1.16 6.06 -17.67
C CYS A 143 -0.04 6.52 -16.71
N GLY A 144 0.72 7.54 -17.12
CA GLY A 144 1.87 8.07 -16.37
C GLY A 144 1.50 8.88 -15.12
N GLN A 145 0.21 9.16 -14.91
CA GLN A 145 -0.26 9.86 -13.70
C GLN A 145 -0.47 8.89 -12.53
N CYS A 146 -0.64 7.60 -12.82
CA CYS A 146 -0.66 6.52 -11.83
C CYS A 146 0.67 5.76 -11.80
N HIS A 147 1.19 5.41 -12.97
CA HIS A 147 2.46 4.71 -13.13
C HIS A 147 3.61 5.71 -13.17
N VAL A 148 4.19 5.94 -12.00
CA VAL A 148 5.33 6.82 -11.81
C VAL A 148 6.62 6.00 -11.79
N LEU A 149 7.65 6.49 -12.50
CA LEU A 149 8.98 5.88 -12.65
C LEU A 149 8.98 4.55 -13.42
#